data_AF-A0A9W3JWT5-F1
#
_entry.id   AF-A0A9W3JWT5-F1
#
_cell.length_a   1.000
_cell.length_b   1.000
_cell.length_c   1.000
_cell.angle_alpha   90.00
_cell.angle_beta   90.00
_cell.angle_gamma   90.00
#
_symmetry.space_group_name_H-M   'P 1'
#
loop_
_entity.id
_entity.type
_entity.pdbx_description
1 polymer ?
#
loop_
_entity_poly.entity_id
_entity_poly.type
_entity_poly.pdbx_seq_one_letter_code
_entity_poly.pdbx_strand_id
1 'polypeptide(L)'
;MHGPAPSAGRTGHALRDLVGEAFRAPAARAGCRLRAAGQGRHRRAPAVERLRTAVGGKGDDSEFGLGFGKAGYYTLALNKAVGDSNALDVVAAPAGSDAWVLDGAGLMANGSARKSFSESGNTAPGAYKTISADLTVTPTINKLPELDLSNGGVALDGSATLELTYL
;
A
#
# COMPACT_ATOMS: atom_id res chain seq x y z
N MET A 1 36.69 -26.06 42.22
CA MET A 1 35.47 -26.16 41.37
C MET A 1 35.39 -24.87 40.57
N HIS A 2 35.42 -24.73 39.24
CA HIS A 2 35.54 -25.55 38.02
C HIS A 2 36.69 -24.88 37.19
N GLY A 3 37.57 -25.51 36.40
CA GLY A 3 37.33 -26.50 35.34
C GLY A 3 36.85 -25.82 34.05
N PRO A 4 37.70 -25.40 33.09
CA PRO A 4 37.26 -24.99 31.76
C PRO A 4 37.14 -26.22 30.84
N ALA A 5 36.06 -26.27 30.05
CA ALA A 5 35.83 -27.29 29.03
C ALA A 5 35.69 -26.66 27.61
N PRO A 6 35.99 -27.42 26.53
CA PRO A 6 36.45 -26.89 25.23
C PRO A 6 35.52 -27.23 24.04
N SER A 7 36.01 -26.93 22.81
CA SER A 7 35.60 -27.51 21.50
C SER A 7 34.38 -26.85 20.82
N ALA A 8 34.24 -26.65 19.50
CA ALA A 8 34.94 -26.96 18.24
C ALA A 8 34.50 -25.85 17.24
N GLY A 9 35.23 -25.36 16.25
CA GLY A 9 35.88 -26.08 15.16
C GLY A 9 34.94 -26.19 13.93
N ARG A 10 35.14 -25.34 12.89
CA ARG A 10 35.19 -25.80 11.48
C ARG A 10 35.61 -24.71 10.50
N THR A 11 36.80 -24.92 9.98
CA THR A 11 37.37 -24.52 8.69
C THR A 11 36.53 -24.99 7.49
N GLY A 12 36.64 -24.30 6.36
CA GLY A 12 36.55 -24.97 5.04
C GLY A 12 35.92 -24.19 3.88
N HIS A 13 36.79 -23.59 3.06
CA HIS A 13 36.83 -23.67 1.58
C HIS A 13 35.59 -23.39 0.71
N ALA A 14 35.70 -22.26 0.00
CA ALA A 14 35.91 -22.16 -1.46
C ALA A 14 34.94 -22.84 -2.47
N LEU A 15 34.64 -22.02 -3.49
CA LEU A 15 34.79 -22.31 -4.93
C LEU A 15 33.49 -22.55 -5.76
N ARG A 16 33.48 -21.86 -6.91
CA ARG A 16 32.78 -22.13 -8.19
C ARG A 16 31.39 -21.49 -8.32
N ASP A 17 31.25 -20.43 -9.10
CA ASP A 17 31.27 -20.31 -10.57
C ASP A 17 29.95 -20.74 -11.24
N LEU A 18 29.47 -19.79 -12.05
CA LEU A 18 29.03 -19.95 -13.43
C LEU A 18 27.53 -19.85 -13.75
N VAL A 19 27.33 -19.11 -14.86
CA VAL A 19 26.23 -19.09 -15.83
C VAL A 19 25.11 -18.08 -15.55
N GLY A 20 25.25 -16.94 -16.23
CA GLY A 20 24.11 -16.14 -16.62
C GLY A 20 23.37 -16.78 -17.79
N GLU A 21 22.08 -16.50 -17.88
CA GLU A 21 21.37 -16.59 -19.15
C GLU A 21 20.34 -15.47 -19.23
N ALA A 22 20.56 -14.60 -20.22
CA ALA A 22 19.65 -13.57 -20.64
C ALA A 22 18.46 -14.21 -21.35
N PHE A 23 17.27 -14.11 -20.77
CA PHE A 23 16.03 -14.41 -21.49
C PHE A 23 15.35 -13.12 -21.94
N ARG A 24 15.72 -12.75 -23.17
CA ARG A 24 14.90 -12.11 -24.22
C ARG A 24 13.43 -11.84 -23.84
N ALA A 25 13.09 -10.55 -23.76
CA ALA A 25 11.72 -10.08 -23.89
C ALA A 25 11.30 -10.08 -25.39
N PRO A 26 10.12 -10.59 -25.76
CA PRO A 26 9.55 -10.33 -27.07
C PRO A 26 8.89 -8.95 -27.11
N ALA A 27 9.17 -8.24 -28.21
CA ALA A 27 8.59 -6.96 -28.55
C ALA A 27 7.07 -7.04 -28.78
N ALA A 28 6.33 -6.10 -28.22
CA ALA A 28 4.98 -5.77 -28.66
C ALA A 28 4.92 -4.29 -29.05
N ARG A 29 5.06 -4.05 -30.36
CA ARG A 29 4.62 -2.80 -31.02
C ARG A 29 3.10 -2.83 -31.12
N ALA A 30 2.43 -1.84 -30.54
CA ALA A 30 1.09 -1.44 -30.97
C ALA A 30 1.02 0.09 -30.87
N GLY A 31 1.15 0.75 -32.03
CA GLY A 31 0.96 2.19 -32.13
C GLY A 31 -0.52 2.53 -32.10
N CYS A 32 -0.93 3.35 -31.13
CA CYS A 32 -2.15 4.13 -31.22
C CYS A 32 -1.76 5.60 -31.39
N ARG A 33 -1.85 6.10 -32.63
CA ARG A 33 -1.82 7.53 -32.92
C ARG A 33 -3.17 8.12 -32.54
N LEU A 34 -3.24 8.88 -31.44
CA LEU A 34 -4.36 9.78 -31.20
C LEU A 34 -3.93 11.21 -31.55
N ARG A 35 -4.45 11.74 -32.66
CA ARG A 35 -4.41 13.18 -32.95
C ARG A 35 -5.50 13.85 -32.11
N ALA A 36 -5.15 14.88 -31.35
CA ALA A 36 -6.13 15.79 -30.76
C ALA A 36 -5.82 17.22 -31.27
N ALA A 37 -6.80 17.81 -31.94
CA ALA A 37 -6.81 19.21 -32.39
C ALA A 37 -7.15 20.14 -31.21
N GLY A 38 -6.71 21.40 -31.30
CA GLY A 38 -6.63 22.33 -30.18
C GLY A 38 -7.88 23.18 -29.84
N GLN A 39 -7.78 23.71 -28.62
CA GLN A 39 -8.29 24.95 -28.01
C GLN A 39 -9.80 25.28 -27.92
N GLY A 40 -10.24 25.49 -26.67
CA GLY A 40 -11.41 26.30 -26.30
C GLY A 40 -11.58 26.39 -24.78
N ARG A 41 -11.19 27.53 -24.18
CA ARG A 41 -11.13 27.78 -22.73
C ARG A 41 -12.51 27.86 -22.09
N HIS A 42 -12.81 26.98 -21.13
CA HIS A 42 -13.61 27.27 -19.94
C HIS A 42 -13.09 26.38 -18.80
N ARG A 43 -12.67 26.98 -17.69
CA ARG A 43 -12.18 26.28 -16.48
C ARG A 43 -13.34 25.47 -15.87
N ARG A 44 -13.49 24.22 -16.32
CA ARG A 44 -14.18 23.17 -15.56
C ARG A 44 -13.12 22.47 -14.72
N ALA A 45 -13.39 22.34 -13.42
CA ALA A 45 -12.58 21.56 -12.49
C ALA A 45 -12.33 20.16 -13.07
N PRO A 46 -11.12 19.58 -12.92
CA PRO A 46 -10.94 18.18 -13.27
C PRO A 46 -11.65 17.32 -12.22
N ALA A 47 -12.84 16.83 -12.56
CA ALA A 47 -13.28 15.54 -12.08
C ALA A 47 -12.66 14.51 -13.03
N VAL A 48 -11.79 13.63 -12.54
CA VAL A 48 -11.32 12.48 -13.34
C VAL A 48 -11.44 11.20 -12.53
N GLU A 49 -12.55 10.54 -12.88
CA GLU A 49 -12.84 9.12 -13.01
C GLU A 49 -11.90 8.07 -12.38
N ARG A 50 -12.54 7.25 -11.54
CA ARG A 50 -12.06 6.01 -10.92
C ARG A 50 -11.27 5.12 -11.87
N LEU A 51 -10.14 4.62 -11.37
CA LEU A 51 -9.62 3.32 -11.77
C LEU A 51 -9.80 2.33 -10.61
N ARG A 52 -10.26 1.13 -10.98
CA ARG A 52 -10.97 0.15 -10.14
C ARG A 52 -10.09 -0.45 -9.03
N THR A 53 -10.58 -0.38 -7.79
CA THR A 53 -10.08 -1.13 -6.62
C THR A 53 -10.05 -2.63 -6.93
N ALA A 54 -8.99 -3.33 -6.51
CA ALA A 54 -8.98 -4.79 -6.47
C ALA A 54 -10.18 -5.25 -5.63
N VAL A 55 -11.16 -5.87 -6.29
CA VAL A 55 -12.37 -6.40 -5.68
C VAL A 55 -11.96 -7.55 -4.76
N GLY A 56 -12.12 -7.37 -3.45
CA GLY A 56 -11.93 -8.44 -2.46
C GLY A 56 -12.11 -8.06 -0.98
N GLY A 57 -12.70 -6.90 -0.67
CA GLY A 57 -13.11 -6.58 0.71
C GLY A 57 -14.36 -7.36 1.12
N LYS A 58 -14.49 -7.69 2.41
CA LYS A 58 -15.66 -8.35 3.01
C LYS A 58 -16.89 -7.44 3.06
N GLY A 59 -16.71 -6.13 2.88
CA GLY A 59 -17.78 -5.16 2.69
C GLY A 59 -17.48 -3.75 3.22
N ASP A 60 -16.39 -3.57 3.98
CA ASP A 60 -16.04 -2.27 4.56
C ASP A 60 -15.14 -1.46 3.62
N ASP A 61 -15.29 -0.13 3.66
CA ASP A 61 -14.59 0.80 2.76
C ASP A 61 -13.06 0.82 2.93
N SER A 62 -12.52 0.25 4.00
CA SER A 62 -11.09 0.15 4.32
C SER A 62 -10.46 -1.20 3.94
N GLU A 63 -11.23 -2.15 3.40
CA GLU A 63 -10.76 -3.49 3.08
C GLU A 63 -10.27 -3.60 1.63
N PHE A 64 -8.98 -3.84 1.48
CA PHE A 64 -8.34 -4.11 0.20
C PHE A 64 -8.34 -5.61 -0.09
N GLY A 65 -8.67 -6.01 -1.31
CA GLY A 65 -8.76 -7.43 -1.67
C GLY A 65 -7.44 -8.19 -1.55
N LEU A 66 -7.51 -9.41 -1.01
CA LEU A 66 -6.40 -10.35 -0.91
C LEU A 66 -6.79 -11.70 -1.53
N GLY A 67 -6.10 -12.09 -2.59
CA GLY A 67 -6.33 -13.29 -3.35
C GLY A 67 -7.54 -13.19 -4.29
N PHE A 68 -7.77 -14.28 -5.02
CA PHE A 68 -8.93 -14.39 -5.90
C PHE A 68 -10.19 -14.77 -5.12
N GLY A 69 -11.33 -14.16 -5.43
CA GLY A 69 -12.62 -14.49 -4.83
C GLY A 69 -12.73 -14.07 -3.36
N LYS A 70 -13.09 -15.02 -2.48
CA LYS A 70 -13.27 -14.79 -1.04
C LYS A 70 -12.07 -15.29 -0.22
N ALA A 71 -10.85 -15.12 -0.71
CA ALA A 71 -9.66 -15.58 0.01
C ALA A 71 -9.38 -14.74 1.26
N GLY A 72 -9.59 -13.42 1.19
CA GLY A 72 -9.46 -12.54 2.34
C GLY A 72 -9.34 -11.08 1.91
N TYR A 73 -8.89 -10.25 2.86
CA TYR A 73 -8.62 -8.84 2.65
C TYR A 73 -7.42 -8.39 3.49
N TYR A 74 -6.95 -7.17 3.28
CA TYR A 74 -6.04 -6.50 4.21
C TYR A 74 -6.48 -5.07 4.43
N THR A 75 -6.17 -4.52 5.59
CA THR A 75 -6.34 -3.09 5.90
C THR A 75 -4.98 -2.40 5.92
N LEU A 76 -4.99 -1.10 5.61
CA LEU A 76 -3.80 -0.26 5.62
C LEU A 76 -3.99 0.88 6.62
N ALA A 77 -2.97 1.17 7.44
CA ALA A 77 -2.99 2.30 8.36
C ALA A 77 -1.63 3.02 8.37
N LEU A 78 -1.66 4.34 8.54
CA LEU A 78 -0.47 5.14 8.78
C LEU A 78 -0.29 5.33 10.28
N ASN A 79 0.90 5.04 10.79
CA ASN A 79 1.20 5.11 12.22
C ASN A 79 2.55 5.81 12.46
N LYS A 80 2.77 6.29 13.69
CA LYS A 80 4.04 6.88 14.14
C LYS A 80 4.58 7.94 13.17
N ALA A 81 3.71 8.85 12.75
CA ALA A 81 4.10 9.91 11.84
C ALA A 81 5.09 10.86 12.52
N VAL A 82 6.15 11.22 11.80
CA VAL A 82 7.15 12.21 12.19
C VAL A 82 7.32 13.19 11.05
N GLY A 83 7.20 14.49 11.34
CA GLY A 83 7.48 15.54 10.37
C GLY A 83 8.41 16.60 10.94
N ASP A 84 9.45 16.92 10.18
CA ASP A 84 10.48 17.89 10.56
C ASP A 84 11.05 17.64 11.97
N SER A 85 11.25 16.36 12.30
CA SER A 85 11.71 15.83 13.61
C SER A 85 10.72 15.88 14.77
N ASN A 86 9.46 16.23 14.53
CA ASN A 86 8.40 16.24 15.56
C ASN A 86 7.41 15.10 15.34
N ALA A 87 6.90 14.52 16.43
CA ALA A 87 5.80 13.56 16.37
C ALA A 87 4.52 14.25 15.89
N LEU A 88 3.83 13.60 14.95
CA LEU A 88 2.60 14.08 14.33
C LEU A 88 1.45 13.11 14.56
N ASP A 89 0.24 13.65 14.54
CA ASP A 89 -0.97 12.86 14.48
C ASP A 89 -1.37 12.65 13.02
N VAL A 90 -1.95 11.48 12.72
CA VAL A 90 -2.58 11.23 11.41
C VAL A 90 -4.02 11.72 11.50
N VAL A 91 -4.40 12.57 10.57
CA VAL A 91 -5.76 13.13 10.47
C VAL A 91 -6.44 12.67 9.21
N ALA A 92 -7.76 12.61 9.25
CA ALA A 92 -8.60 12.23 8.13
C ALA A 92 -9.68 13.27 7.88
N ALA A 93 -9.98 13.52 6.61
CA ALA A 93 -11.21 14.16 6.18
C ALA A 93 -12.13 13.05 5.62
N PRO A 94 -13.25 12.71 6.30
CA PRO A 94 -14.18 11.69 5.84
C PRO A 94 -14.82 12.01 4.50
N ALA A 95 -15.45 11.00 3.89
CA ALA A 95 -16.15 11.14 2.63
C ALA A 95 -17.18 12.29 2.65
N GLY A 96 -17.07 13.20 1.69
CA GLY A 96 -17.97 14.35 1.56
C GLY A 96 -17.77 15.45 2.62
N SER A 97 -16.70 15.38 3.42
CA SER A 97 -16.35 16.38 4.43
C SER A 97 -15.02 17.08 4.11
N ASP A 98 -14.98 18.39 4.38
CA ASP A 98 -13.74 19.18 4.44
C ASP A 98 -13.23 19.37 5.88
N ALA A 99 -14.00 18.92 6.88
CA ALA A 99 -13.57 18.93 8.27
C ALA A 99 -12.59 17.77 8.52
N TRP A 100 -11.44 18.14 9.08
CA TRP A 100 -10.41 17.19 9.51
C TRP A 100 -10.67 16.73 10.94
N VAL A 101 -10.45 15.45 11.18
CA VAL A 101 -10.55 14.81 12.49
C VAL A 101 -9.35 13.89 12.69
N LEU A 102 -9.11 13.47 13.93
CA LEU A 102 -8.11 12.42 14.20
C LEU A 102 -8.49 11.14 13.45
N ASP A 103 -7.53 10.46 12.83
CA ASP A 103 -7.80 9.23 12.12
C ASP A 103 -8.17 8.09 13.08
N GLY A 104 -9.22 7.34 12.73
CA GLY A 104 -9.67 6.15 13.45
C GLY A 104 -9.92 4.92 12.57
N ALA A 105 -9.75 5.01 11.25
CA ALA A 105 -10.22 3.97 10.33
C ALA A 105 -9.20 3.52 9.27
N GLY A 106 -8.00 4.11 9.22
CA GLY A 106 -6.96 3.75 8.24
C GLY A 106 -7.30 4.20 6.81
N LEU A 107 -6.53 3.75 5.82
CA LEU A 107 -6.74 4.09 4.41
C LEU A 107 -8.01 3.43 3.87
N MET A 108 -8.72 4.17 3.03
CA MET A 108 -9.96 3.71 2.41
C MET A 108 -9.67 3.15 1.01
N ALA A 109 -10.02 1.89 0.78
CA ALA A 109 -9.86 1.19 -0.50
C ALA A 109 -10.71 1.79 -1.63
N ASN A 110 -11.82 2.46 -1.27
CA ASN A 110 -12.65 3.20 -2.19
C ASN A 110 -12.18 4.66 -2.44
N GLY A 111 -11.11 5.10 -1.78
CA GLY A 111 -10.56 6.46 -1.88
C GLY A 111 -11.45 7.56 -1.28
N SER A 112 -12.44 7.21 -0.45
CA SER A 112 -13.45 8.15 0.02
C SER A 112 -12.96 9.13 1.10
N ALA A 113 -11.93 8.78 1.87
CA ALA A 113 -11.35 9.63 2.89
C ALA A 113 -9.93 10.10 2.49
N ARG A 114 -9.65 11.38 2.73
CA ARG A 114 -8.30 11.95 2.57
C ARG A 114 -7.53 11.80 3.88
N LYS A 115 -6.22 11.56 3.80
CA LYS A 115 -5.31 11.56 4.96
C LYS A 115 -4.37 12.74 4.90
N SER A 116 -3.99 13.23 6.06
CA SER A 116 -2.93 14.21 6.23
C SER A 116 -2.31 14.07 7.62
N PHE A 117 -1.44 15.00 7.98
CA PHE A 117 -0.72 15.00 9.24
C PHE A 117 -0.88 16.35 9.95
N SER A 118 -1.03 16.32 11.26
CA SER A 118 -1.16 17.51 12.12
C SER A 118 -0.16 17.44 13.26
N GLU A 119 0.11 18.60 13.87
CA GLU A 119 0.80 18.63 15.17
C GLU A 119 -0.01 17.85 16.20
N SER A 120 0.68 17.18 17.13
CA SER A 120 -0.01 16.32 18.09
C SER A 120 -1.01 17.09 18.95
N GLY A 121 -2.23 16.55 19.07
CA GLY A 121 -3.37 17.19 19.74
C GLY A 121 -4.15 18.18 18.87
N ASN A 122 -3.76 18.39 17.60
CA ASN A 122 -4.47 19.21 16.63
C ASN A 122 -5.10 18.33 15.54
N THR A 123 -6.12 18.85 14.86
CA THR A 123 -6.78 18.19 13.71
C THR A 123 -6.55 18.90 12.38
N ALA A 124 -6.07 20.14 12.40
CA ALA A 124 -5.77 20.88 11.16
C ALA A 124 -4.46 20.35 10.51
N PRO A 125 -4.46 20.02 9.21
CA PRO A 125 -3.25 19.65 8.48
C PRO A 125 -2.17 20.72 8.55
N GLY A 126 -0.93 20.30 8.79
CA GLY A 126 0.24 21.16 8.78
C GLY A 126 1.01 21.12 7.46
N ALA A 127 1.93 22.07 7.30
CA ALA A 127 2.90 22.08 6.21
C ALA A 127 4.25 21.58 6.74
N TYR A 128 4.79 20.53 6.13
CA TYR A 128 6.05 19.89 6.55
C TYR A 128 6.98 19.72 5.36
N LYS A 129 8.29 19.88 5.59
CA LYS A 129 9.31 19.63 4.56
C LYS A 129 9.61 18.15 4.39
N THR A 130 9.53 17.42 5.50
CA THR A 130 9.79 15.99 5.56
C THR A 130 8.68 15.31 6.34
N ILE A 131 8.24 14.15 5.86
CA ILE A 131 7.29 13.28 6.55
C ILE A 131 7.78 11.84 6.43
N SER A 132 7.78 11.13 7.55
CA SER A 132 7.97 9.70 7.65
C SER A 132 6.83 9.09 8.47
N ALA A 133 6.33 7.92 8.08
CA ALA A 133 5.32 7.19 8.82
C ALA A 133 5.43 5.68 8.53
N ASP A 134 4.99 4.87 9.48
CA ASP A 134 4.86 3.42 9.30
C ASP A 134 3.58 3.13 8.51
N LEU A 135 3.69 2.50 7.34
CA LEU A 135 2.54 1.89 6.66
C LEU A 135 2.34 0.48 7.21
N THR A 136 1.32 0.32 8.04
CA THR A 136 0.95 -0.97 8.63
C THR A 136 -0.02 -1.71 7.72
N VAL A 137 0.32 -2.95 7.37
CA VAL A 137 -0.52 -3.86 6.58
C VAL A 137 -1.03 -4.97 7.49
N THR A 138 -2.34 -5.14 7.58
CA THR A 138 -2.96 -6.19 8.42
C THR A 138 -3.83 -7.10 7.56
N PRO A 139 -3.31 -8.29 7.17
CA PRO A 139 -4.08 -9.25 6.40
C PRO A 139 -5.06 -10.04 7.29
N THR A 140 -6.23 -10.34 6.74
CA THR A 140 -7.23 -11.25 7.29
C THR A 140 -7.57 -12.29 6.22
N ILE A 141 -7.30 -13.56 6.51
CA ILE A 141 -7.61 -14.69 5.64
C ILE A 141 -8.95 -15.28 6.10
N ASN A 142 -9.81 -15.63 5.15
CA ASN A 142 -11.10 -16.23 5.48
C ASN A 142 -10.94 -17.65 6.06
N LYS A 143 -12.02 -18.12 6.68
CA LYS A 143 -12.05 -19.45 7.30
C LYS A 143 -11.89 -20.53 6.23
N LEU A 144 -11.27 -21.65 6.61
CA LEU A 144 -10.99 -22.77 5.70
C LEU A 144 -12.18 -23.21 4.82
N PRO A 145 -13.44 -23.29 5.30
CA PRO A 145 -14.57 -23.68 4.45
C PRO A 145 -14.94 -22.67 3.35
N GLU A 146 -14.47 -21.43 3.46
CA GLU A 146 -14.70 -20.35 2.49
C GLU A 146 -13.55 -20.24 1.47
N LEU A 147 -12.47 -20.99 1.69
CA LEU A 147 -11.30 -21.04 0.81
C LEU A 147 -11.48 -22.13 -0.25
N ASP A 148 -11.36 -21.75 -1.52
CA ASP A 148 -11.30 -22.72 -2.61
C ASP A 148 -9.91 -23.35 -2.67
N LEU A 149 -9.83 -24.58 -2.16
CA LEU A 149 -8.60 -25.38 -2.14
C LEU A 149 -8.60 -26.48 -3.21
N SER A 150 -9.52 -26.43 -4.18
CA SER A 150 -9.64 -27.45 -5.24
C SER A 150 -8.34 -27.65 -6.03
N ASN A 151 -7.50 -26.61 -6.11
CA ASN A 151 -6.21 -26.63 -6.79
C ASN A 151 -5.00 -26.84 -5.84
N GLY A 152 -5.22 -27.32 -4.62
CA GLY A 152 -4.15 -27.64 -3.66
C GLY A 152 -3.59 -26.44 -2.89
N GLY A 153 -4.14 -25.24 -3.08
CA GLY A 153 -3.77 -24.03 -2.36
C GLY A 153 -4.58 -22.82 -2.78
N VAL A 154 -4.46 -21.72 -2.03
CA VAL A 154 -5.06 -20.42 -2.35
C VAL A 154 -3.95 -19.43 -2.66
N ALA A 155 -4.05 -18.76 -3.81
CA ALA A 155 -3.21 -17.60 -4.12
C ALA A 155 -3.66 -16.40 -3.27
N LEU A 156 -2.72 -15.79 -2.54
CA LEU A 156 -2.94 -14.63 -1.70
C LEU A 156 -2.22 -13.41 -2.30
N ASP A 157 -2.66 -12.98 -3.47
CA ASP A 157 -2.14 -11.79 -4.14
C ASP A 157 -3.05 -10.58 -3.89
N GLY A 158 -2.45 -9.45 -3.54
CA GLY A 158 -3.18 -8.22 -3.28
C GLY A 158 -2.37 -7.02 -3.76
N SER A 159 -3.06 -5.98 -4.23
CA SER A 159 -2.43 -4.72 -4.61
C SER A 159 -3.24 -3.53 -4.14
N ALA A 160 -2.53 -2.47 -3.80
CA ALA A 160 -3.08 -1.16 -3.49
C ALA A 160 -2.21 -0.11 -4.16
N THR A 161 -2.83 1.00 -4.52
CA THR A 161 -2.12 2.18 -5.00
C THR A 161 -2.30 3.28 -3.97
N LEU A 162 -1.19 3.87 -3.53
CA LEU A 162 -1.21 5.05 -2.68
C LEU A 162 -0.98 6.28 -3.56
N GLU A 163 -1.86 7.26 -3.42
CA GLU A 163 -1.72 8.56 -4.06
C GLU A 163 -1.28 9.60 -3.03
N LEU A 164 -0.23 10.35 -3.36
CA LEU A 164 0.27 11.46 -2.56
C LEU A 164 0.02 12.77 -3.31
N THR A 165 -0.74 13.66 -2.69
CA THR A 165 -0.90 15.04 -3.15
C THR A 165 0.01 15.95 -2.34
N TYR A 166 0.81 16.77 -3.02
CA TYR A 166 1.59 17.85 -2.43
C TYR A 166 1.06 19.20 -2.90
N LEU A 167 1.14 20.22 -2.05
CA LEU A 167 0.66 21.57 -2.30
C LEU A 167 1.83 22.56 -2.30
#